data_AF-A0A0G2I5C6-F1
#
_entry.id   AF-A0A0G2I5C6-F1
#
_cell.length_a   1.000
_cell.length_b   1.000
_cell.length_c   1.000
_cell.angle_alpha   90.00
_cell.angle_beta   90.00
_cell.angle_gamma   90.00
#
_symmetry.space_group_name_H-M   'P 1'
#
loop_
_entity.id
_entity.type
_entity.pdbx_description
1 polymer ?
#
loop_
_entity_poly.entity_id
_entity_poly.type
_entity_poly.pdbx_seq_one_letter_code
_entity_poly.pdbx_strand_id
1 'polypeptide(L)'
;MFPNLESIALTSQHWLEPTQANTSKLLLLAAAAAGQMPKLRIMEIWNCGSGHAAIFRYEATGTAHSSACRLTWRCSWEEGPERPIAWGRVVAAWRHVASTNAGRELTLVVDPLPDVPYGYGTYHAIIHKLKLRNLILDPTSVMQARVVTGTENEPEVEEWRPSVPDSYWSES
;
A
#
# COMPACT_ATOMS: atom_id res chain seq x y z
N MET A 1 2.23 27.30 1.72
CA MET A 1 2.29 26.76 3.10
C MET A 1 0.94 26.14 3.43
N PHE A 2 0.90 24.97 4.07
CA PHE A 2 -0.32 24.22 4.37
C PHE A 2 -0.47 24.03 5.89
N PRO A 3 -0.89 25.07 6.63
CA PRO A 3 -0.72 25.15 8.09
C PRO A 3 -1.61 24.17 8.88
N ASN A 4 -2.66 23.63 8.27
CA ASN A 4 -3.64 22.75 8.93
C ASN A 4 -3.68 21.34 8.34
N LEU A 5 -2.80 21.01 7.39
CA LEU A 5 -2.81 19.69 6.77
C LEU A 5 -2.16 18.67 7.70
N GLU A 6 -2.95 17.75 8.24
CA GLU A 6 -2.49 16.74 9.20
C GLU A 6 -2.24 15.37 8.57
N SER A 7 -2.93 15.04 7.48
CA SER A 7 -2.89 13.73 6.86
C SER A 7 -2.95 13.85 5.35
N ILE A 8 -2.13 13.07 4.65
CA ILE A 8 -2.12 13.03 3.19
C ILE A 8 -1.77 11.63 2.71
N ALA A 9 -2.55 11.13 1.75
CA ALA A 9 -2.28 9.89 1.04
C ALA A 9 -2.22 10.19 -0.46
N LEU A 10 -1.13 9.77 -1.11
CA LEU A 10 -0.89 9.97 -2.54
C LEU A 10 -0.58 8.63 -3.20
N THR A 11 -1.18 8.39 -4.36
CA THR A 11 -0.82 7.24 -5.21
C THR A 11 0.12 7.71 -6.32
N SER A 12 1.17 6.94 -6.64
CA SER A 12 2.06 7.25 -7.75
C SER A 12 2.51 5.99 -8.49
N GLN A 13 1.79 5.64 -9.55
CA GLN A 13 2.02 4.38 -10.28
C GLN A 13 3.36 4.32 -11.01
N HIS A 14 3.79 5.45 -11.59
CA HIS A 14 4.96 5.50 -12.48
C HIS A 14 6.23 6.01 -11.80
N TRP A 15 6.13 6.62 -10.61
CA TRP A 15 7.29 7.20 -9.92
C TRP A 15 7.65 6.45 -8.65
N LEU A 16 6.82 5.50 -8.19
CA LEU A 16 7.11 4.64 -7.04
C LEU A 16 7.33 3.19 -7.49
N GLU A 17 8.16 3.00 -8.50
CA GLU A 17 8.42 1.70 -9.12
C GLU A 17 9.86 1.23 -8.84
N PRO A 18 10.22 -0.02 -9.18
CA PRO A 18 11.56 -0.55 -9.00
C PRO A 18 12.66 0.26 -9.69
N THR A 19 12.33 1.15 -10.65
CA THR A 19 13.27 2.12 -11.21
C THR A 19 13.60 3.22 -10.17
N GLN A 20 14.57 2.92 -9.32
CA GLN A 20 14.91 3.66 -8.09
C GLN A 20 15.20 5.17 -8.23
N ALA A 21 15.51 5.65 -9.45
CA ALA A 21 15.83 7.06 -9.70
C ALA A 21 14.61 7.98 -9.52
N ASN A 22 13.45 7.59 -10.06
CA ASN A 22 12.22 8.38 -9.95
C ASN A 22 11.66 8.33 -8.52
N THR A 23 11.76 7.17 -7.88
CA THR A 23 11.37 6.98 -6.48
C THR A 23 12.12 7.92 -5.55
N SER A 24 13.45 8.01 -5.68
CA SER A 24 14.25 8.94 -4.85
C SER A 24 13.79 10.40 -5.03
N LYS A 25 13.54 10.83 -6.27
CA LYS A 25 13.10 12.19 -6.59
C LYS A 25 11.71 12.48 -6.01
N LEU A 26 10.77 11.55 -6.16
CA LEU A 26 9.43 11.65 -5.58
C LEU A 26 9.50 11.85 -4.06
N LEU A 27 10.27 11.02 -3.37
CA LEU A 27 10.37 11.05 -1.91
C LEU A 27 11.07 12.30 -1.39
N LEU A 28 12.00 12.89 -2.16
CA LEU A 28 12.62 14.18 -1.85
C LEU A 28 11.65 15.35 -2.04
N LEU A 29 10.89 15.35 -3.13
CA LEU A 29 9.84 16.36 -3.37
C LEU A 29 8.76 16.29 -2.30
N ALA A 30 8.38 15.07 -1.89
CA ALA A 30 7.45 14.85 -0.79
C ALA A 30 7.99 15.40 0.55
N ALA A 31 9.29 15.20 0.84
CA ALA A 31 9.91 15.78 2.03
C ALA A 31 9.88 17.33 1.99
N ALA A 32 10.17 17.93 0.84
CA ALA A 32 10.10 19.39 0.67
C ALA A 32 8.67 19.92 0.90
N ALA A 33 7.66 19.22 0.38
CA ALA A 33 6.26 19.55 0.62
C ALA A 33 5.86 19.37 2.09
N ALA A 34 6.29 18.28 2.73
CA ALA A 34 6.07 18.01 4.14
C ALA A 34 6.69 19.08 5.04
N GLY A 35 7.85 19.65 4.68
CA GLY A 35 8.45 20.79 5.39
C GLY A 35 7.58 22.06 5.40
N GLN A 36 6.55 22.13 4.56
CA GLN A 36 5.57 23.23 4.52
C GLN A 36 4.26 22.91 5.26
N MET A 37 4.22 21.79 5.99
CA MET A 37 3.06 21.22 6.68
C MET A 37 3.39 21.01 8.17
N PRO A 38 3.39 22.07 9.01
CA PRO A 38 3.86 21.99 10.40
C PRO A 38 3.02 21.06 11.28
N LYS A 39 1.75 20.82 10.92
CA LYS A 39 0.85 19.90 11.65
C LYS A 39 0.79 18.50 11.04
N LEU A 40 1.67 18.17 10.09
CA LEU A 40 1.64 16.88 9.42
C LEU A 40 1.87 15.74 10.42
N ARG A 41 0.87 14.88 10.58
CA ARG A 41 0.90 13.69 11.44
C ARG A 41 1.21 12.44 10.66
N ILE A 42 0.71 12.32 9.44
CA ILE A 42 0.94 11.15 8.60
C ILE A 42 0.95 11.51 7.12
N MET A 43 1.95 11.01 6.39
CA MET A 43 2.00 11.04 4.94
C MET A 43 2.22 9.63 4.42
N GLU A 44 1.35 9.18 3.52
CA GLU A 44 1.48 7.92 2.79
C GLU A 44 1.64 8.18 1.30
N ILE A 45 2.70 7.63 0.71
CA ILE A 45 2.88 7.58 -0.74
C ILE A 45 2.96 6.11 -1.10
N TRP A 46 2.10 5.69 -2.02
CA TRP A 46 1.94 4.26 -2.31
C TRP A 46 1.67 4.02 -3.78
N ASN A 47 1.83 2.77 -4.21
CA ASN A 47 1.47 2.32 -5.54
C ASN A 47 1.13 0.83 -5.52
N CYS A 48 0.41 0.39 -6.54
CA CYS A 48 0.21 -1.02 -6.83
C CYS A 48 -0.06 -1.17 -8.32
N GLY A 49 0.61 -2.10 -8.97
CA GLY A 49 0.42 -2.36 -10.38
C GLY A 49 1.60 -3.15 -10.95
N SER A 50 1.37 -3.77 -12.11
CA SER A 50 2.41 -4.55 -12.81
C SER A 50 3.09 -5.62 -11.92
N GLY A 51 2.34 -6.19 -10.96
CA GLY A 51 2.84 -7.20 -10.01
C GLY A 51 3.56 -6.64 -8.78
N HIS A 52 3.83 -5.34 -8.71
CA HIS A 52 4.62 -4.72 -7.64
C HIS A 52 3.84 -3.69 -6.81
N ALA A 53 4.29 -3.48 -5.58
CA ALA A 53 3.75 -2.49 -4.67
C ALA A 53 4.82 -1.90 -3.76
N ALA A 54 4.62 -0.65 -3.39
CA ALA A 54 5.35 -0.01 -2.30
C ALA A 54 4.47 0.93 -1.49
N ILE A 55 4.87 1.12 -0.24
CA ILE A 55 4.31 2.07 0.70
C ILE A 55 5.48 2.78 1.37
N PHE A 56 5.56 4.08 1.13
CA PHE A 56 6.37 5.00 1.90
C PHE A 56 5.46 5.72 2.90
N ARG A 57 5.79 5.66 4.18
CA ARG A 57 4.97 6.27 5.24
C ARG A 57 5.84 7.07 6.20
N TYR A 58 5.48 8.33 6.40
CA TYR A 58 5.95 9.14 7.52
C TYR A 58 4.86 9.25 8.58
N GLU A 59 5.24 9.14 9.85
CA GLU A 59 4.34 9.29 11.00
C GLU A 59 5.00 10.15 12.09
N ALA A 60 4.32 11.21 12.51
CA ALA A 60 4.68 12.04 13.67
C ALA A 60 3.76 11.77 14.89
N THR A 61 3.05 10.64 14.88
CA THR A 61 2.10 10.27 15.92
C THR A 61 2.82 9.67 17.12
N GLY A 62 3.32 10.53 18.00
CA GLY A 62 3.83 10.13 19.31
C GLY A 62 2.77 10.31 20.41
N THR A 63 2.67 9.35 21.31
CA THR A 63 2.08 9.56 22.65
C THR A 63 3.15 10.11 23.58
N ALA A 64 2.78 10.54 24.79
CA ALA A 64 3.73 11.04 25.80
C ALA A 64 4.90 10.08 26.13
N HIS A 65 4.80 8.80 25.76
CA HIS A 65 5.78 7.74 26.07
C HIS A 65 6.54 7.21 24.83
N SER A 66 6.22 7.69 23.63
CA SER A 66 6.99 7.39 22.41
C SER A 66 7.07 8.65 21.57
N SER A 67 8.19 9.34 21.68
CA SER A 67 8.43 10.67 21.13
C SER A 67 9.08 10.67 19.74
N ALA A 68 9.28 9.52 19.10
CA ALA A 68 9.95 9.46 17.81
C ALA A 68 8.96 9.57 16.63
N CYS A 69 9.33 10.31 15.60
CA CYS A 69 8.73 10.15 14.28
C CYS A 69 9.17 8.82 13.68
N ARG A 70 8.35 8.23 12.82
CA ARG A 70 8.65 6.97 12.15
C ARG A 70 8.60 7.13 10.64
N LEU A 71 9.61 6.62 9.96
CA LEU A 71 9.64 6.47 8.51
C LEU A 71 9.59 4.99 8.17
N THR A 72 8.52 4.54 7.55
CA THR A 72 8.35 3.15 7.14
C THR A 72 8.48 3.04 5.63
N TRP A 73 9.34 2.12 5.18
CA TRP A 73 9.46 1.70 3.80
C TRP A 73 9.01 0.26 3.66
N ARG A 74 8.03 0.01 2.79
CA ARG A 74 7.52 -1.32 2.46
C ARG A 74 7.53 -1.48 0.97
N CYS A 75 8.09 -2.55 0.44
CA CYS A 75 8.02 -2.88 -0.98
C CYS A 75 7.93 -4.39 -1.19
N SER A 76 7.43 -4.81 -2.35
CA SER A 76 7.21 -6.22 -2.70
C SER A 76 8.31 -6.81 -3.60
N TRP A 77 9.39 -6.07 -3.85
CA TRP A 77 10.53 -6.55 -4.63
C TRP A 77 11.69 -6.88 -3.69
N GLU A 78 12.37 -8.01 -3.96
CA GLU A 78 13.41 -8.59 -3.09
C GLU A 78 14.65 -7.71 -2.97
N GLU A 79 15.27 -7.79 -1.79
CA GLU A 79 16.44 -7.03 -1.37
C GLU A 79 17.73 -7.49 -2.09
N GLY A 80 17.96 -6.98 -3.30
CA GLY A 80 19.30 -6.56 -3.71
C GLY A 80 19.71 -5.27 -2.98
N PRO A 81 20.71 -4.47 -3.42
CA PRO A 81 21.07 -3.17 -2.80
C PRO A 81 19.98 -2.07 -2.97
N GLU A 82 18.72 -2.41 -2.74
CA GLU A 82 17.53 -1.78 -3.31
C GLU A 82 16.75 -0.91 -2.32
N ARG A 83 17.47 0.00 -1.70
CA ARG A 83 16.85 1.28 -1.30
C ARG A 83 16.97 2.21 -2.50
N PRO A 84 16.06 3.19 -2.69
CA PRO A 84 16.20 4.18 -3.76
C PRO A 84 17.65 4.70 -3.85
N ILE A 85 18.21 4.88 -5.05
CA ILE A 85 19.63 5.21 -5.31
C ILE A 85 20.17 6.32 -4.38
N ALA A 86 19.31 7.25 -3.94
CA ALA A 86 19.65 8.32 -3.01
C ALA A 86 19.01 8.15 -1.62
N TRP A 87 18.87 6.93 -1.09
CA TRP A 87 18.15 6.68 0.17
C TRP A 87 18.72 7.44 1.36
N GLY A 88 20.05 7.58 1.43
CA GLY A 88 20.68 8.41 2.46
C GLY A 88 20.20 9.87 2.41
N ARG A 89 20.02 10.44 1.21
CA ARG A 89 19.48 11.79 1.03
C ARG A 89 18.00 11.86 1.38
N VAL A 90 17.22 10.85 0.99
CA VAL A 90 15.79 10.75 1.36
C VAL A 90 15.65 10.74 2.89
N VAL A 91 16.36 9.84 3.59
CA VAL A 91 16.32 9.75 5.06
C VAL A 91 16.78 11.05 5.71
N ALA A 92 17.82 11.70 5.20
CA ALA A 92 18.29 12.99 5.71
C ALA A 92 17.22 14.09 5.57
N ALA A 93 16.55 14.16 4.41
CA ALA A 93 15.47 15.12 4.18
C ALA A 93 14.30 14.90 5.14
N TRP A 94 13.90 13.63 5.34
CA TRP A 94 12.81 13.30 6.27
C TRP A 94 13.20 13.49 7.74
N ARG A 95 14.47 13.31 8.11
CA ARG A 95 14.98 13.70 9.44
C ARG A 95 14.86 15.19 9.68
N HIS A 96 15.16 16.00 8.66
CA HIS A 96 14.98 17.45 8.73
C HIS A 96 13.51 17.81 8.95
N VAL A 97 12.58 17.20 8.19
CA VAL A 97 11.13 17.38 8.38
C VAL A 97 10.71 17.03 9.81
N ALA A 98 11.15 15.90 10.35
CA ALA A 98 10.82 15.47 11.71
C ALA A 98 11.35 16.44 12.78
N SER A 99 12.59 16.90 12.61
CA SER A 99 13.21 17.88 13.51
C SER A 99 12.49 19.23 13.46
N THR A 100 12.22 19.76 12.26
CA THR A 100 11.63 21.08 12.06
C THR A 100 10.16 21.13 12.44
N ASN A 101 9.36 20.15 12.04
CA ASN A 101 7.91 20.22 12.22
C ASN A 101 7.46 19.63 13.56
N ALA A 102 8.14 18.59 14.05
CA ALA A 102 7.71 17.86 15.23
C ALA A 102 8.69 18.01 16.41
N GLY A 103 9.91 18.51 16.19
CA GLY A 103 10.95 18.60 17.23
C GLY A 103 11.44 17.23 17.71
N ARG A 104 11.41 16.22 16.84
CA ARG A 104 11.58 14.81 17.22
C ARG A 104 12.58 14.09 16.32
N GLU A 105 13.20 13.06 16.87
CA GLU A 105 14.03 12.13 16.11
C GLU A 105 13.19 11.31 15.13
N LEU A 106 13.84 10.79 14.08
CA LEU A 106 13.22 9.92 13.08
C LEU A 106 13.82 8.52 13.14
N THR A 107 12.99 7.53 13.45
CA THR A 107 13.34 6.12 13.34
C THR A 107 12.97 5.59 11.96
N LEU A 108 13.91 4.91 11.31
CA LEU A 108 13.67 4.23 10.05
C LEU A 108 13.24 2.77 10.30
N VAL A 109 12.16 2.34 9.64
CA VAL A 109 11.68 0.97 9.64
C VAL A 109 11.59 0.49 8.19
N VAL A 110 12.28 -0.59 7.88
CA VAL A 110 12.11 -1.33 6.62
C VAL A 110 11.27 -2.55 6.96
N ASP A 111 10.10 -2.64 6.34
CA ASP A 111 9.09 -3.67 6.59
C ASP A 111 8.57 -4.19 5.24
N PRO A 112 9.19 -5.24 4.67
CA PRO A 112 8.83 -5.77 3.38
C PRO A 112 7.34 -6.07 3.27
N LEU A 113 6.78 -5.91 2.07
CA LEU A 113 5.43 -6.36 1.81
C LEU A 113 5.43 -7.89 1.69
N PRO A 114 4.40 -8.58 2.23
CA PRO A 114 4.32 -10.02 2.11
C PRO A 114 4.22 -10.43 0.64
N ASP A 115 4.76 -11.59 0.30
CA ASP A 115 4.42 -12.19 -0.99
C ASP A 115 2.92 -12.55 -1.01
N VAL A 116 2.26 -12.28 -2.13
CA VAL A 116 0.83 -12.54 -2.30
C VAL A 116 0.62 -13.33 -3.59
N PRO A 117 -0.25 -14.35 -3.58
CA PRO A 117 -0.61 -15.05 -4.81
C PRO A 117 -1.09 -14.05 -5.86
N TYR A 118 -0.53 -14.13 -7.07
CA TYR A 118 -0.79 -13.23 -8.20
C TYR A 118 -0.24 -11.78 -8.06
N GLY A 119 0.56 -11.50 -7.03
CA GLY A 119 1.25 -10.23 -6.85
C GLY A 119 0.31 -9.04 -6.57
N TYR A 120 0.85 -7.84 -6.71
CA TYR A 120 0.14 -6.59 -6.38
C TYR A 120 -0.55 -5.95 -7.59
N GLY A 121 -1.28 -6.77 -8.36
CA GLY A 121 -1.96 -6.33 -9.59
C GLY A 121 -3.19 -5.44 -9.39
N THR A 122 -3.76 -5.41 -8.18
CA THR A 122 -4.98 -4.64 -7.89
C THR A 122 -4.86 -3.79 -6.64
N TYR A 123 -5.63 -2.69 -6.59
CA TYR A 123 -5.74 -1.81 -5.43
C TYR A 123 -6.15 -2.56 -4.14
N HIS A 124 -6.96 -3.60 -4.26
CA HIS A 124 -7.39 -4.41 -3.12
C HIS A 124 -6.21 -5.05 -2.37
N ALA A 125 -5.18 -5.50 -3.10
CA ALA A 125 -4.02 -6.18 -2.51
C ALA A 125 -3.22 -5.28 -1.55
N ILE A 126 -3.22 -3.95 -1.78
CA ILE A 126 -2.42 -3.01 -1.00
C ILE A 126 -3.23 -2.12 -0.05
N ILE A 127 -4.47 -1.80 -0.37
CA ILE A 127 -5.21 -0.74 0.33
C ILE A 127 -5.40 -1.03 1.83
N HIS A 128 -5.56 -2.30 2.21
CA HIS A 128 -5.70 -2.71 3.62
C HIS A 128 -4.40 -2.53 4.41
N LYS A 129 -3.26 -2.34 3.74
CA LYS A 129 -1.96 -2.07 4.36
C LYS A 129 -1.73 -0.58 4.65
N LEU A 130 -2.57 0.30 4.09
CA LEU A 130 -2.52 1.75 4.31
C LEU A 130 -3.21 2.12 5.64
N LYS A 131 -2.62 3.07 6.36
CA LYS A 131 -3.20 3.63 7.59
C LYS A 131 -4.29 4.65 7.27
N LEU A 132 -4.15 5.39 6.18
CA LEU A 132 -5.11 6.37 5.69
C LEU A 132 -6.14 5.76 4.73
N ARG A 133 -6.31 4.43 4.67
CA ARG A 133 -7.23 3.76 3.75
C ARG A 133 -8.67 4.31 3.78
N ASN A 134 -9.15 4.71 4.96
CA ASN A 134 -10.48 5.28 5.15
C ASN A 134 -10.62 6.73 4.60
N LEU A 135 -9.50 7.39 4.31
CA LEU A 135 -9.46 8.69 3.63
C LEU A 135 -9.30 8.56 2.11
N ILE A 136 -9.01 7.35 1.61
CA ILE A 136 -8.70 7.09 0.19
C ILE A 136 -9.90 6.48 -0.53
N LEU A 137 -10.62 5.57 0.13
CA LEU A 137 -11.85 4.98 -0.40
C LEU A 137 -12.99 5.19 0.59
N ASP A 138 -14.15 5.58 0.06
CA ASP A 138 -15.40 5.49 0.79
C ASP A 138 -15.68 4.02 1.18
N PRO A 139 -16.20 3.73 2.39
CA PRO A 139 -16.50 2.36 2.83
C PRO A 139 -17.36 1.55 1.84
N THR A 140 -18.24 2.21 1.08
CA THR A 140 -19.10 1.59 0.07
C THR A 140 -18.28 1.02 -1.08
N SER A 141 -17.25 1.74 -1.54
CA SER A 141 -16.34 1.29 -2.60
C SER A 141 -15.47 0.11 -2.14
N VAL A 142 -15.13 0.04 -0.85
CA VAL A 142 -14.39 -1.10 -0.26
C VAL A 142 -15.21 -2.39 -0.30
N MET A 143 -16.51 -2.31 -0.06
CA MET A 143 -17.40 -3.48 -0.13
C MET A 143 -17.61 -3.97 -1.55
N GLN A 144 -17.72 -3.06 -2.53
CA GLN A 144 -17.83 -3.43 -3.95
C GLN A 144 -16.55 -4.12 -4.47
N ALA A 145 -15.38 -3.68 -4.02
CA ALA A 145 -14.12 -4.36 -4.36
C ALA A 145 -14.02 -5.79 -3.80
N ARG A 146 -14.73 -6.11 -2.70
CA ARG A 146 -14.82 -7.49 -2.17
C ARG A 146 -15.73 -8.39 -2.98
N VAL A 147 -16.80 -7.83 -3.55
CA VAL A 147 -17.76 -8.59 -4.36
C VAL A 147 -17.15 -8.99 -5.71
N VAL A 148 -16.28 -8.16 -6.29
CA VAL A 148 -15.59 -8.48 -7.56
C VAL A 148 -14.51 -9.57 -7.40
N THR A 149 -14.04 -9.84 -6.18
CA THR A 149 -13.11 -10.94 -5.88
C THR A 149 -13.79 -12.14 -5.20
N GLY A 150 -15.08 -12.40 -5.44
CA GLY A 150 -15.65 -13.72 -5.13
C GLY A 150 -14.69 -14.78 -5.69
N THR A 151 -14.09 -15.70 -4.93
CA THR A 151 -14.75 -16.65 -4.03
C THR A 151 -16.18 -16.90 -4.50
N GLU A 152 -16.27 -17.36 -5.73
CA GLU A 152 -17.40 -18.16 -6.17
C GLU A 152 -17.53 -19.29 -5.14
N ASN A 153 -18.65 -19.26 -4.41
CA ASN A 153 -19.15 -20.46 -3.77
C ASN A 153 -19.20 -21.54 -4.85
N GLU A 154 -18.44 -22.61 -4.68
CA GLU A 154 -18.68 -23.85 -5.43
C GLU A 154 -20.16 -24.20 -5.24
N PRO A 155 -20.96 -24.30 -6.31
CA PRO A 155 -22.26 -24.92 -6.19
C PRO A 155 -22.01 -26.40 -5.84
N GLU A 156 -22.69 -26.85 -4.79
CA GLU A 156 -22.88 -28.27 -4.47
C GLU A 156 -23.10 -29.04 -5.77
N VAL A 157 -22.21 -30.00 -6.04
CA VAL A 157 -22.32 -30.90 -7.19
C VAL A 157 -23.52 -31.80 -6.94
N GLU A 158 -24.71 -31.34 -7.32
CA GLU A 158 -25.89 -32.17 -7.35
C GLU A 158 -25.70 -33.17 -8.51
N GLU A 159 -25.36 -34.41 -8.14
CA GLU A 159 -25.19 -35.55 -9.04
C GLU A 159 -26.40 -35.65 -9.98
N TRP A 160 -26.25 -35.17 -11.20
CA TRP A 160 -27.24 -35.36 -12.24
C TRP A 160 -27.23 -36.84 -12.66
N ARG A 161 -28.18 -37.62 -12.15
CA ARG A 161 -28.47 -38.96 -12.65
C ARG A 161 -29.44 -38.86 -13.83
N PRO A 162 -29.07 -39.28 -15.05
CA PRO A 162 -30.04 -39.39 -16.12
C PRO A 162 -31.05 -40.50 -15.79
N SER A 163 -32.32 -40.11 -15.66
CA SER A 163 -33.46 -41.02 -15.65
C SER A 163 -33.61 -41.64 -17.04
N VAL A 164 -33.02 -42.80 -17.27
CA VAL A 164 -33.30 -43.61 -18.47
C VAL A 164 -34.60 -44.37 -18.21
N PRO A 165 -35.67 -44.19 -19.00
CA PRO A 165 -36.84 -45.06 -18.92
C PRO A 165 -36.49 -46.41 -19.55
N ASP A 166 -36.63 -47.48 -18.76
CA ASP A 166 -36.56 -48.87 -19.21
C ASP A 166 -37.66 -49.13 -20.24
N SER A 167 -37.33 -49.19 -21.53
CA SER A 167 -38.02 -50.00 -22.55
C SER A 167 -37.56 -49.65 -23.96
N TYR A 168 -36.36 -50.06 -24.38
CA TYR A 168 -36.07 -50.24 -25.82
C TYR A 168 -34.91 -51.22 -26.03
N TRP A 169 -35.01 -52.40 -25.41
CA TRP A 169 -34.29 -53.59 -25.87
C TRP A 169 -35.33 -54.70 -26.07
N SER A 170 -35.71 -54.92 -27.32
CA SER A 170 -36.25 -56.20 -27.77
C SER A 170 -35.58 -56.53 -29.09
N GLU A 171 -35.01 -57.72 -29.08
CA GLU A 171 -34.17 -58.38 -30.07
C GLU A 171 -34.78 -58.39 -31.48
N SER A 172 -33.92 -58.30 -32.50
CA SER A 172 -33.73 -59.29 -33.58
C SER A 172 -32.77 -58.76 -34.64
#